data_AF-A0A524MQ70-F1
#
_entry.id   AF-A0A524MQ70-F1
#
_cell.length_a   1.000
_cell.length_b   1.000
_cell.length_c   1.000
_cell.angle_alpha   90.00
_cell.angle_beta   90.00
_cell.angle_gamma   90.00
#
_symmetry.space_group_name_H-M   'P 1'
#
loop_
_entity.id
_entity.type
_entity.pdbx_description
1 polymer ?
#
loop_
_entity_poly.entity_id
_entity_poly.type
_entity_poly.pdbx_seq_one_letter_code
_entity_poly.pdbx_strand_id
1 'polypeptide(L)'
;MERRSNAQSLVEDLDEVDDREGVFIIVYDFHGFKPSKRFWENLKRISDENKETGLIQYSVYKAYGVKEALVVSKLAESYGAETLIFSVEEYTQ
;
A
#
# COMPACT_ATOMS: atom_id res chain seq x y z
N MET A 1 -26.38 -7.31 12.57
CA MET A 1 -24.92 -7.49 12.47
C MET A 1 -24.46 -6.57 11.36
N GLU A 2 -24.06 -5.34 11.70
CA GLU A 2 -23.59 -4.38 10.71
C GLU A 2 -22.27 -4.88 10.11
N ARG A 3 -22.24 -5.04 8.79
CA ARG A 3 -20.98 -5.26 8.07
C ARG A 3 -20.17 -3.97 8.16
N ARG A 4 -19.18 -3.93 9.04
CA ARG A 4 -18.13 -2.89 9.01
C ARG A 4 -17.49 -2.93 7.63
N SER A 5 -17.22 -1.76 7.04
CA SER A 5 -16.55 -1.73 5.74
C SER A 5 -15.11 -2.25 5.90
N ASN A 6 -14.60 -3.02 4.94
CA ASN A 6 -13.23 -3.56 4.98
C ASN A 6 -12.17 -2.47 5.25
N ALA A 7 -12.41 -1.23 4.82
CA ALA A 7 -11.53 -0.11 5.06
C ALA A 7 -11.43 0.30 6.54
N GLN A 8 -12.47 0.05 7.33
CA GLN A 8 -12.53 0.44 8.74
C GLN A 8 -11.81 -0.57 9.65
N SER A 9 -11.91 -1.87 9.34
CA SER A 9 -11.08 -2.90 10.01
C SER A 9 -9.60 -2.75 9.65
N LEU A 10 -9.29 -2.26 8.45
CA LEU A 10 -7.93 -2.00 8.00
C LEU A 10 -7.23 -0.91 8.82
N VAL A 11 -7.95 0.13 9.21
CA VAL A 11 -7.43 1.24 10.03
C VAL A 11 -7.21 0.78 11.47
N GLU A 12 -8.16 0.03 12.05
CA GLU A 12 -8.05 -0.51 13.43
C GLU A 12 -6.85 -1.44 13.58
N ASP A 13 -6.57 -2.29 12.58
CA ASP A 13 -5.38 -3.17 12.60
C ASP A 13 -4.03 -2.42 12.53
N LEU A 14 -4.04 -1.15 12.10
CA LEU A 14 -2.82 -0.36 11.88
C LEU A 14 -2.55 0.64 13.00
N ASP A 15 -3.50 0.86 13.91
CA ASP A 15 -3.31 1.74 15.07
C ASP A 15 -2.24 1.22 16.04
N GLU A 16 -2.04 -0.10 16.10
CA GLU A 16 -1.01 -0.75 16.94
C GLU A 16 0.38 -0.81 16.29
N VAL A 17 0.51 -0.43 15.01
CA VAL A 17 1.80 -0.45 14.32
C VAL A 17 2.61 0.79 14.68
N ASP A 18 3.83 0.59 15.18
CA ASP A 18 4.81 1.67 15.33
C ASP A 18 5.23 2.17 13.94
N ASP A 19 4.86 3.41 13.60
CA ASP A 19 5.08 3.97 12.27
C ASP A 19 6.52 4.43 12.13
N ARG A 20 7.39 3.49 11.80
CA ARG A 20 8.79 3.77 11.55
C ARG A 20 8.94 4.46 10.19
N GLU A 21 9.55 5.64 10.22
CA GLU A 21 9.96 6.35 9.00
C GLU A 21 11.04 5.57 8.25
N GLY A 22 10.94 5.53 6.92
CA GLY A 22 11.89 4.83 6.05
C GLY A 22 11.32 4.63 4.65
N VAL A 23 12.18 4.33 3.67
CA VAL A 23 11.69 4.06 2.31
C VAL A 23 11.27 2.60 2.20
N PHE A 24 10.03 2.39 1.74
CA PHE A 24 9.49 1.07 1.49
C PHE A 24 9.04 0.93 0.05
N ILE A 25 9.31 -0.24 -0.55
CA ILE A 25 8.81 -0.61 -1.87
C ILE A 25 7.80 -1.74 -1.72
N ILE A 26 6.62 -1.51 -2.27
CA ILE A 26 5.52 -2.45 -2.29
C ILE A 26 5.36 -2.93 -3.73
N VAL A 27 5.55 -4.24 -3.93
CA VAL A 27 5.32 -4.90 -5.22
C VAL A 27 4.04 -5.70 -5.11
N TYR A 28 3.16 -5.58 -6.10
CA TYR A 28 1.90 -6.31 -6.13
C TYR A 28 1.60 -6.91 -7.49
N ASP A 29 1.10 -8.15 -7.51
CA ASP A 29 0.73 -8.87 -8.74
C ASP A 29 -0.71 -9.37 -8.67
N PHE A 30 -1.50 -9.05 -9.69
CA PHE A 30 -2.90 -9.45 -9.85
C PHE A 30 -3.06 -10.69 -10.73
N HIS A 31 -2.07 -11.59 -10.78
CA HIS A 31 -2.14 -12.94 -11.39
C HIS A 31 -3.08 -13.09 -12.60
N GLY A 32 -2.74 -12.44 -13.70
CA GLY A 32 -3.45 -12.60 -14.97
C GLY A 32 -4.81 -11.91 -15.07
N PHE A 33 -5.23 -11.14 -14.06
CA PHE A 33 -6.40 -10.25 -14.15
C PHE A 33 -6.02 -8.79 -13.99
N LYS A 34 -6.85 -7.90 -14.55
CA LYS A 34 -6.66 -6.46 -14.41
C LYS A 34 -7.42 -5.97 -13.18
N PRO A 35 -6.77 -5.22 -12.27
CA PRO A 35 -7.48 -4.61 -11.15
C PRO A 35 -8.51 -3.61 -11.65
N SER A 36 -9.62 -3.51 -10.91
CA SER A 36 -10.69 -2.57 -11.24
C SER A 36 -10.21 -1.11 -11.18
N LYS A 37 -10.88 -0.20 -11.90
CA LYS A 37 -10.59 1.24 -11.84
C LYS A 37 -10.57 1.80 -10.40
N ARG A 38 -11.43 1.25 -9.54
CA ARG A 38 -11.55 1.64 -8.13
C ARG A 38 -10.26 1.39 -7.33
N PHE A 39 -9.47 0.37 -7.68
CA PHE A 39 -8.17 0.13 -7.07
C PHE A 39 -7.24 1.33 -7.30
N TRP A 40 -7.11 1.76 -8.56
CA TRP A 40 -6.26 2.89 -8.93
C TRP A 40 -6.74 4.22 -8.33
N GLU A 41 -8.05 4.43 -8.26
CA GLU A 41 -8.63 5.61 -7.61
C GLU A 41 -8.31 5.65 -6.10
N ASN A 42 -8.38 4.52 -5.42
CA ASN A 42 -8.01 4.42 -4.01
C ASN A 42 -6.50 4.57 -3.80
N LEU A 43 -5.67 3.95 -4.64
CA LEU A 43 -4.22 4.08 -4.57
C LEU A 43 -3.77 5.53 -4.78
N LYS A 44 -4.44 6.25 -5.70
CA LYS A 44 -4.21 7.68 -5.90
C LYS A 44 -4.55 8.51 -4.66
N ARG A 45 -5.65 8.19 -3.97
CA ARG A 45 -6.04 8.91 -2.74
C ARG A 45 -4.98 8.79 -1.65
N ILE A 46 -4.38 7.61 -1.50
CA ILE A 46 -3.26 7.40 -0.56
C ILE A 46 -2.08 8.30 -0.95
N SER A 47 -1.67 8.30 -2.22
CA SER A 47 -0.54 9.15 -2.66
C SER A 47 -0.83 10.66 -2.61
N ASP A 48 -2.09 11.08 -2.68
CA ASP A 48 -2.44 12.50 -2.59
C ASP A 48 -2.18 13.06 -1.17
N GLU A 49 -2.04 12.20 -0.15
CA GLU A 49 -1.69 12.58 1.23
C GLU A 49 -0.18 12.87 1.41
N ASN A 50 0.68 12.26 0.58
CA ASN A 50 2.13 12.48 0.62
C ASN A 50 2.74 12.52 -0.79
N LYS A 51 3.22 13.69 -1.20
CA LYS A 51 3.77 13.92 -2.56
C LYS A 51 5.02 13.12 -2.91
N GLU A 52 5.74 12.60 -1.91
CA GLU A 52 6.94 11.79 -2.16
C GLU A 52 6.61 10.31 -2.43
N THR A 53 5.37 9.91 -2.14
CA THR A 53 4.85 8.55 -2.27
C THR A 53 4.12 8.37 -3.59
N GLY A 54 3.98 7.12 -4.02
CA GLY A 54 3.22 6.83 -5.22
C GLY A 54 3.78 5.70 -6.07
N LEU A 55 3.16 5.53 -7.23
CA LEU A 55 3.60 4.58 -8.23
C LEU A 55 4.93 5.01 -8.85
N ILE A 56 5.93 4.14 -8.77
CA ILE A 56 7.20 4.30 -9.48
C ILE A 56 7.25 3.48 -10.77
N GLN A 57 6.48 2.39 -10.82
CA GLN A 57 6.27 1.56 -12.01
C GLN A 57 4.88 0.91 -11.92
N TYR A 58 4.37 0.36 -13.03
CA TYR A 58 3.24 -0.56 -12.96
C TYR A 58 3.54 -1.68 -11.96
N SER A 59 2.61 -1.91 -11.03
CA SER A 59 2.75 -2.91 -9.97
C SER A 59 3.82 -2.64 -8.90
N VAL A 60 4.35 -1.41 -8.83
CA VAL A 60 5.35 -1.01 -7.83
C VAL A 60 5.02 0.36 -7.23
N TYR A 61 4.85 0.40 -5.91
CA TYR A 61 4.54 1.61 -5.14
C TYR A 61 5.67 1.91 -4.14
N LYS A 62 5.98 3.19 -3.94
CA LYS A 62 6.95 3.69 -2.98
C LYS A 62 6.21 4.41 -1.84
N ALA A 63 6.54 4.03 -0.60
CA ALA A 63 6.01 4.61 0.64
C ALA A 63 7.17 5.12 1.54
N TYR A 64 6.87 6.03 2.46
CA TYR A 64 7.85 6.63 3.39
C TYR A 64 7.63 6.25 4.87
N GLY A 65 6.65 5.39 5.14
CA GLY A 65 6.38 4.85 6.47
C GLY A 65 5.85 3.43 6.39
N VAL A 66 6.07 2.68 7.47
CA VAL A 66 5.57 1.30 7.58
C VAL A 66 4.04 1.27 7.47
N LYS A 67 3.33 2.21 8.09
CA LYS A 67 1.87 2.23 8.04
C LYS A 67 1.37 2.36 6.62
N GLU A 68 1.89 3.32 5.88
CA GLU A 68 1.52 3.54 4.48
C GLU A 68 1.82 2.29 3.63
N ALA A 69 2.99 1.68 3.79
CA ALA A 69 3.35 0.46 3.08
C ALA A 69 2.34 -0.67 3.34
N LEU A 70 1.92 -0.84 4.60
CA LEU A 70 0.91 -1.82 4.98
C LEU A 70 -0.47 -1.47 4.43
N VAL A 71 -0.88 -0.19 4.43
CA VAL A 71 -2.15 0.25 3.83
C VAL A 71 -2.19 -0.13 2.36
N VAL A 72 -1.12 0.15 1.60
CA VAL A 72 -1.05 -0.17 0.17
C VAL A 72 -1.05 -1.68 -0.07
N SER A 73 -0.27 -2.42 0.72
CA SER A 73 -0.21 -3.89 0.65
C SER A 73 -1.61 -4.49 0.86
N LYS A 74 -2.25 -4.15 1.98
CA LYS A 74 -3.59 -4.68 2.30
C LYS A 74 -4.66 -4.19 1.33
N LEU A 75 -4.54 -2.97 0.79
CA LEU A 75 -5.41 -2.50 -0.29
C LEU A 75 -5.27 -3.41 -1.49
N ALA A 76 -4.06 -3.68 -1.99
CA ALA A 76 -3.86 -4.53 -3.15
C ALA A 76 -4.37 -5.97 -2.91
N GLU A 77 -4.10 -6.55 -1.73
CA GLU A 77 -4.61 -7.87 -1.31
C GLU A 77 -6.14 -7.93 -1.29
N SER A 78 -6.82 -6.87 -0.83
CA SER A 78 -8.29 -6.80 -0.83
C SER A 78 -8.90 -6.80 -2.24
N TYR A 79 -8.11 -6.47 -3.25
CA TYR A 79 -8.47 -6.56 -4.68
C TYR A 79 -7.93 -7.84 -5.34
N GLY A 80 -7.33 -8.75 -4.57
CA GLY A 80 -6.88 -10.07 -5.00
C GLY A 80 -5.42 -10.14 -5.46
N ALA A 81 -4.60 -9.11 -5.20
CA ALA A 81 -3.17 -9.19 -5.50
C ALA A 81 -2.42 -10.04 -4.46
N GLU A 82 -1.33 -10.66 -4.90
CA GLU A 82 -0.24 -11.05 -4.01
C GLU A 82 0.72 -9.87 -3.84
N THR A 83 1.28 -9.69 -2.64
CA THR A 83 2.08 -8.51 -2.31
C THR A 83 3.38 -8.86 -1.58
N LEU A 84 4.41 -8.04 -1.82
CA LEU A 84 5.69 -8.07 -1.10
C LEU A 84 6.07 -6.65 -0.69
N ILE A 85 6.61 -6.50 0.52
CA ILE A 85 7.11 -5.23 1.05
C ILE A 85 8.61 -5.36 1.30
N PHE A 86 9.39 -4.40 0.82
CA PHE A 86 10.83 -4.30 1.02
C PHE A 86 11.18 -2.99 1.72
N SER A 87 12.00 -3.03 2.77
CA SER A 87 12.69 -1.85 3.28
C SER A 87 13.88 -1.53 2.38
N VAL A 88 14.04 -0.26 2.01
CA VAL A 88 15.11 0.19 1.12
C VAL A 88 16.02 1.16 1.86
N GLU A 89 17.32 0.93 1.74
CA GLU A 89 18.37 1.82 2.22
C GLU A 89 19.12 2.39 1.02
N GLU A 90 19.52 3.66 1.11
CA GLU A 90 20.31 4.30 0.05
C GLU A 90 21.72 3.73 0.07
N TYR A 91 22.15 3.19 -1.08
CA TYR A 91 23.51 2.71 -1.22
C TYR A 91 24.45 3.89 -1.45
N THR A 92 25.28 4.20 -0.45
CA THR A 92 26.35 5.20 -0.56
C THR A 92 27.67 4.50 -0.92
N GLN A 93 28.27 4.86 -2.04
CA GLN A 93 29.62 4.39 -2.46
C GLN A 93 30.72 5.29 -1.92
#